data_AF-A8SI54-F1
#
_entry.id   AF-A8SI54-F1
#
_cell.length_a   1.000
_cell.length_b   1.000
_cell.length_c   1.000
_cell.angle_alpha   90.00
_cell.angle_beta   90.00
_cell.angle_gamma   90.00
#
_symmetry.space_group_name_H-M   'P 1'
#
loop_
_entity.id
_entity.type
_entity.pdbx_description
1 polymer ?
#
loop_
_entity_poly.entity_id
_entity_poly.type
_entity_poly.pdbx_seq_one_letter_code
_entity_poly.pdbx_strand_id
1 'polypeptide(L)' 'MNIEQRKDELKEKLLALGYFKTADGKQLYELSLSELEKAYKTIKRGDAFEQQSNFGR' A
#
# COMPACT_ATOMS: atom_id res chain seq x y z
N MET A 1 -8.46 -17.02 10.53
CA MET A 1 -7.69 -15.84 10.10
C MET A 1 -8.53 -15.13 9.05
N ASN A 2 -9.14 -14.00 9.39
CA ASN A 2 -10.10 -13.32 8.50
C ASN A 2 -9.33 -12.58 7.39
N ILE A 3 -9.82 -12.68 6.17
CA ILE A 3 -9.31 -11.93 5.02
C ILE A 3 -9.30 -10.41 5.32
N GLU A 4 -10.26 -9.94 6.10
CA GLU A 4 -10.39 -8.54 6.52
C GLU A 4 -9.22 -8.07 7.38
N GLN A 5 -8.79 -8.86 8.38
CA GLN A 5 -7.63 -8.51 9.22
C GLN A 5 -6.38 -8.35 8.38
N ARG A 6 -6.14 -9.30 7.47
CA ARG A 6 -4.97 -9.26 6.59
C ARG A 6 -4.99 -8.05 5.65
N LYS A 7 -6.20 -7.64 5.24
CA LYS A 7 -6.43 -6.45 4.42
C LYS A 7 -6.09 -5.18 5.20
N ASP A 8 -6.49 -5.11 6.46
CA ASP A 8 -6.20 -3.97 7.34
C ASP A 8 -4.70 -3.88 7.67
N GLU A 9 -4.06 -4.99 8.01
CA GLU A 9 -2.61 -5.02 8.26
C GLU A 9 -1.79 -4.54 7.06
N LEU A 10 -2.19 -4.93 5.84
CA LEU A 10 -1.53 -4.48 4.62
C LEU A 10 -1.73 -2.98 4.38
N LYS A 11 -2.94 -2.46 4.60
CA LYS A 11 -3.21 -1.02 4.50
C LYS A 11 -2.37 -0.23 5.50
N GLU A 12 -2.34 -0.64 6.77
CA GLU A 12 -1.52 0.03 7.79
C GLU A 12 -0.04 0.03 7.43
N LYS A 13 0.49 -1.10 6.94
CA LYS A 13 1.90 -1.18 6.50
C LYS A 13 2.17 -0.25 5.33
N LEU A 14 1.27 -0.19 4.34
CA LEU A 14 1.40 0.69 3.19
C LEU A 14 1.33 2.16 3.61
N LEU A 15 0.39 2.52 4.48
CA LEU A 15 0.25 3.86 5.06
C LEU A 15 1.49 4.26 5.87
N ALA A 16 2.01 3.36 6.70
CA ALA A 16 3.22 3.58 7.50
C ALA A 16 4.48 3.77 6.63
N LEU A 17 4.50 3.16 5.45
CA LEU A 17 5.55 3.34 4.44
C LEU A 17 5.36 4.62 3.60
N GLY A 18 4.30 5.42 3.85
CA GLY A 18 4.02 6.65 3.12
C GLY A 18 3.26 6.44 1.81
N TYR A 19 2.68 5.26 1.60
CA TYR A 19 1.83 4.96 0.44
C TYR A 19 0.37 5.16 0.81
N PHE A 20 -0.31 6.04 0.10
CA PHE A 20 -1.73 6.35 0.33
C PHE A 20 -2.61 5.97 -0.85
N LYS A 21 -2.02 5.93 -2.05
CA LYS A 21 -2.66 5.61 -3.32
C LYS A 21 -1.68 4.90 -4.23
N THR A 22 -2.20 4.17 -5.20
CA THR A 22 -1.39 3.59 -6.27
C THR A 22 -1.01 4.65 -7.30
N ALA A 23 -0.02 4.35 -8.15
CA ALA A 23 0.32 5.15 -9.32
C ALA A 23 -0.89 5.37 -10.27
N ASP A 24 -1.85 4.44 -10.24
CA ASP A 24 -3.11 4.50 -10.99
C ASP A 24 -4.10 5.54 -10.41
N GLY A 25 -3.77 6.18 -9.29
CA GLY A 25 -4.62 7.15 -8.61
C GLY A 25 -5.68 6.55 -7.69
N LYS A 26 -5.77 5.21 -7.60
CA LYS A 26 -6.69 4.51 -6.70
C LYS A 26 -6.21 4.57 -5.25
N GLN A 27 -7.13 4.82 -4.31
CA GLN A 27 -6.79 4.80 -2.88
C GLN A 27 -6.59 3.37 -2.36
N LEU A 28 -5.74 3.20 -1.34
CA LEU A 28 -5.53 1.89 -0.70
C LEU A 28 -6.82 1.22 -0.20
N TYR A 29 -7.81 2.02 0.24
CA TYR A 29 -9.10 1.52 0.70
C TYR A 29 -9.97 0.98 -0.44
N GLU A 30 -9.74 1.43 -1.66
CA GLU A 30 -10.40 0.95 -2.88
C GLU A 30 -9.72 -0.32 -3.42
N LEU A 31 -8.52 -0.66 -2.93
CA LEU A 31 -7.80 -1.84 -3.37
C LEU A 31 -8.37 -3.12 -2.78
N SER A 32 -8.37 -4.16 -3.62
CA SER A 32 -8.66 -5.53 -3.20
C SER A 32 -7.49 -6.13 -2.43
N LEU A 33 -7.72 -7.21 -1.69
CA LEU A 33 -6.67 -7.87 -0.90
C LEU A 33 -5.46 -8.21 -1.79
N SER A 34 -5.70 -8.78 -2.96
CA SER A 34 -4.67 -9.14 -3.93
C SER A 34 -3.85 -7.94 -4.42
N GLU A 35 -4.49 -6.78 -4.57
CA GLU A 35 -3.84 -5.54 -5.00
C GLU A 35 -2.97 -4.96 -3.87
N LEU A 36 -3.46 -4.98 -2.63
CA LEU A 36 -2.70 -4.60 -1.44
C LEU A 36 -1.49 -5.53 -1.23
N GLU A 37 -1.67 -6.84 -1.42
CA GLU A 37 -0.58 -7.82 -1.36
C GLU A 37 0.45 -7.59 -2.46
N LYS A 38 0.01 -7.33 -3.70
CA LYS A 38 0.92 -6.96 -4.80
C LYS A 38 1.70 -5.69 -4.46
N ALA A 39 1.02 -4.62 -4.04
CA ALA A 39 1.64 -3.36 -3.68
C ALA A 39 2.70 -3.57 -2.59
N TYR A 40 2.32 -4.23 -1.50
CA TYR A 40 3.25 -4.53 -0.40
C TYR A 40 4.44 -5.37 -0.86
N LYS A 41 4.22 -6.36 -1.73
CA LYS A 41 5.29 -7.20 -2.28
C LYS A 41 6.22 -6.41 -3.19
N THR A 42 5.71 -5.51 -4.03
CA THR A 42 6.47 -4.60 -4.88
C THR A 42 7.34 -3.68 -4.04
N ILE A 43 6.77 -3.04 -3.01
CA ILE A 43 7.50 -2.15 -2.10
C ILE A 43 8.57 -2.90 -1.32
N LYS A 44 8.23 -4.08 -0.78
CA LYS A 44 9.20 -4.94 -0.07
C LYS A 44 10.33 -5.42 -0.98
N ARG A 45 10.08 -5.52 -2.29
CA ARG A 45 11.09 -5.88 -3.30
C ARG A 45 12.01 -4.71 -3.65
N GLY A 46 11.66 -3.48 -3.25
CA GLY A 46 12.39 -2.25 -3.58
C GLY A 46 12.05 -1.71 -4.97
N ASP A 47 11.00 -2.24 -5.62
CA ASP A 47 10.50 -1.70 -6.87
C ASP A 47 9.77 -0.37 -6.60
N ALA A 48 9.93 0.59 -7.52
CA ALA A 48 9.37 1.92 -7.43
C ALA A 48 7.83 1.85 -7.44
N PHE A 49 7.24 1.80 -6.26
CA PHE A 49 5.85 2.18 -6.06
C PHE A 49 5.87 3.71 -5.88
N GLU A 50 4.97 4.44 -6.55
CA GLU A 50 4.95 5.90 -6.44
C GLU A 50 4.68 6.31 -4.99
N GLN A 51 5.73 6.76 -4.32
CA GLN A 51 5.64 7.39 -3.02
C GLN A 51 5.16 8.81 -3.26
N GLN A 52 4.11 9.23 -2.56
CA GLN A 52 3.83 10.65 -2.44
C GLN A 52 4.90 11.22 -1.50
N SER A 53 6.09 11.51 -2.06
CA SER A 53 7.20 12.17 -1.38
C SER A 53 6.72 13.53 -0.89
N ASN A 54 6.20 13.57 0.33
CA ASN A 54 5.90 14.79 1.04
C ASN A 54 6.12 14.61 2.55
N PHE A 55 7.30 14.14 2.93
CA PHE A 55 7.88 14.50 4.22
C PHE A 55 9.05 15.44 3.95
N GLY A 56 8.70 16.65 3.51
CA GLY A 56 9.58 17.79 3.62
C GLY A 56 9.80 18.10 5.11
N ARG A 57 11.06 18.11 5.52
CA ARG A 57 11.59 18.99 6.54
C ARG A 57 12.85 19.62 5.98
#